data_AF-A0A2E9GSH9-F1
#
_entry.id   AF-A0A2E9GSH9-F1
#
_cell.length_a   1.000
_cell.length_b   1.000
_cell.length_c   1.000
_cell.angle_alpha   90.00
_cell.angle_beta   90.00
_cell.angle_gamma   90.00
#
_symmetry.space_group_name_H-M   'P 1'
#
loop_
_entity.id
_entity.type
_entity.pdbx_description
1 polymer ?
#
loop_
_entity_poly.entity_id
_entity_poly.type
_entity_poly.pdbx_seq_one_letter_code
_entity_poly.pdbx_strand_id
1 'polypeptide(L)'
;MCRGGRLITGINTNVRYGGRVFHVQTEDSGRDRPHVISHLYYTGTILASQKTEYAGRLGESDLDAMLRKLMDEQHLGMLERLQQGGFDAVIDDRLGGEVAPSPAAPGEDAEGRAFGDGIVSARPLDTVILEYLVDKSRTRGADVVSQPARTPRSRE
;
A
#
# COMPACT_ATOMS: atom_id res chain seq x y z
N MET A 1 -17.59 2.51 -22.59
CA MET A 1 -16.42 1.70 -22.16
C MET A 1 -16.16 2.04 -20.70
N CYS A 2 -16.58 1.22 -19.75
CA CYS A 2 -16.23 1.45 -18.36
C CYS A 2 -14.75 1.06 -18.21
N ARG A 3 -13.85 2.06 -18.25
CA ARG A 3 -12.47 1.84 -17.80
C ARG A 3 -12.58 1.35 -16.36
N GLY A 4 -12.16 0.10 -16.11
CA GLY A 4 -12.04 -0.43 -14.75
C GLY A 4 -11.27 0.59 -13.93
N GLY A 5 -11.94 1.16 -12.92
CA GLY A 5 -11.39 2.24 -12.12
C GLY A 5 -10.09 1.76 -11.49
N ARG A 6 -9.03 2.57 -11.62
CA ARG A 6 -7.75 2.26 -10.99
C ARG A 6 -7.94 2.31 -9.48
N LEU A 7 -7.64 1.22 -8.78
CA LEU A 7 -7.61 1.21 -7.31
C LEU A 7 -6.64 2.28 -6.80
N ILE A 8 -7.06 3.03 -5.79
CA ILE A 8 -6.17 3.97 -5.10
C ILE A 8 -5.25 3.18 -4.16
N THR A 9 -3.97 3.54 -4.15
CA THR A 9 -2.98 2.94 -3.25
C THR A 9 -3.40 3.14 -1.79
N GLY A 10 -3.35 2.08 -0.99
CA GLY A 10 -3.64 2.15 0.44
C GLY A 10 -2.68 3.06 1.22
N ILE A 11 -3.13 3.49 2.39
CA ILE A 11 -2.39 4.32 3.35
C ILE A 11 -1.99 3.43 4.53
N ASN A 12 -0.75 3.54 4.97
CA ASN A 12 -0.19 2.72 6.03
C ASN A 12 0.64 3.59 6.99
N THR A 13 0.32 3.54 8.28
CA THR A 13 0.99 4.32 9.32
C THR A 13 1.20 3.49 10.59
N ASN A 14 2.43 3.49 11.11
CA ASN A 14 2.73 3.02 12.46
C ASN A 14 2.63 4.20 13.45
N VAL A 15 1.98 3.97 14.59
CA VAL A 15 1.75 5.00 15.61
C VAL A 15 2.02 4.43 17.01
N ARG A 16 2.70 5.20 17.85
CA ARG A 16 2.97 4.84 19.25
C ARG A 16 1.86 5.38 20.15
N TYR A 17 1.32 4.52 21.00
CA TYR A 17 0.30 4.86 22.00
C TYR A 17 0.43 3.93 23.22
N GLY A 18 0.36 4.45 24.45
CA GLY A 18 0.45 3.62 25.66
C GLY A 18 1.69 2.71 25.75
N GLY A 19 2.85 3.16 25.23
CA GLY A 19 4.08 2.35 25.21
C GLY A 19 4.11 1.22 24.17
N ARG A 20 3.07 1.11 23.34
CA ARG A 20 2.90 0.07 22.31
C ARG A 20 2.91 0.71 20.91
N VAL A 21 3.29 -0.08 19.90
CA VAL A 21 3.22 0.33 18.48
C VAL A 21 1.99 -0.30 17.84
N PHE A 22 1.11 0.53 17.31
CA PHE A 22 -0.05 0.13 16.56
C PHE A 22 0.13 0.44 15.08
N HIS A 23 -0.64 -0.25 14.24
CA HIS A 23 -0.60 -0.10 12.81
C HIS A 23 -1.98 0.27 12.29
N VAL A 24 -2.08 1.36 11.53
CA VAL A 24 -3.30 1.76 10.85
C VAL A 24 -3.12 1.56 9.36
N GLN A 25 -4.04 0.82 8.74
CA GLN A 25 -4.05 0.57 7.30
C GLN A 25 -5.41 0.98 6.73
N THR A 26 -5.42 1.75 5.65
CA THR A 26 -6.65 2.18 4.95
C THR A 26 -6.58 1.82 3.47
N GLU A 27 -7.60 1.16 2.93
CA GLU A 27 -7.62 0.65 1.56
C GLU A 27 -8.96 0.90 0.87
N ASP A 28 -8.91 1.12 -0.44
CA ASP A 28 -10.07 1.11 -1.33
C ASP A 28 -10.30 -0.31 -1.88
N SER A 29 -11.56 -0.77 -1.81
CA SER A 29 -11.97 -2.07 -2.36
C SER A 29 -12.40 -2.01 -3.84
N GLY A 30 -12.39 -0.83 -4.43
CA GLY A 30 -12.67 -0.60 -5.85
C GLY A 30 -14.15 -0.54 -6.19
N ARG A 31 -14.42 -0.26 -7.47
CA ARG A 31 -15.78 0.03 -7.96
C ARG A 31 -16.74 -1.15 -7.87
N ASP A 32 -16.24 -2.38 -7.92
CA ASP A 32 -17.06 -3.59 -7.78
C ASP A 32 -17.57 -3.77 -6.34
N ARG A 33 -16.82 -3.22 -5.36
CA ARG A 33 -17.15 -3.24 -3.93
C ARG A 33 -16.87 -1.84 -3.37
N PRO A 34 -17.69 -0.82 -3.68
CA PRO A 34 -17.35 0.59 -3.52
C PRO A 34 -17.32 1.03 -2.05
N HIS A 35 -16.28 0.63 -1.32
CA HIS A 35 -16.02 1.02 0.06
C HIS A 35 -14.54 1.22 0.35
N VAL A 36 -14.28 2.11 1.30
CA VAL A 36 -12.99 2.29 1.95
C VAL A 36 -13.02 1.58 3.29
N ILE A 37 -11.99 0.79 3.59
CA ILE A 37 -11.85 0.09 4.87
C ILE A 37 -10.57 0.52 5.57
N SER A 38 -10.68 0.79 6.87
CA SER A 38 -9.55 1.07 7.75
C SER A 38 -9.48 0.05 8.87
N HIS A 39 -8.29 -0.43 9.17
CA HIS A 39 -8.02 -1.37 10.25
C HIS A 39 -6.97 -0.80 11.19
N LEU A 40 -7.22 -0.96 12.49
CA LEU A 40 -6.25 -0.76 13.56
C LEU A 40 -5.76 -2.12 14.02
N TYR A 41 -4.45 -2.35 13.94
CA TYR A 41 -3.81 -3.60 14.35
C TYR A 41 -2.84 -3.39 15.51
N TYR A 42 -2.68 -4.48 16.27
CA TYR A 42 -1.56 -4.68 17.19
C TYR A 42 -1.04 -6.11 17.05
N THR A 43 0.25 -6.29 16.70
CA THR A 43 0.87 -7.63 16.53
C THR A 43 0.01 -8.59 15.67
N GLY A 44 -0.54 -8.10 14.56
CA GLY A 44 -1.39 -8.89 13.65
C GLY A 44 -2.83 -9.12 14.12
N THR A 45 -3.21 -8.65 15.32
CA THR A 45 -4.60 -8.70 15.80
C THR A 45 -5.33 -7.42 15.42
N ILE A 46 -6.52 -7.54 14.80
CA ILE A 46 -7.40 -6.39 14.53
C ILE A 46 -8.08 -5.97 15.83
N LEU A 47 -7.86 -4.72 16.23
CA LEU A 47 -8.52 -4.11 17.37
C LEU A 47 -9.82 -3.42 16.95
N ALA A 48 -9.79 -2.71 15.83
CA ALA A 48 -10.95 -2.02 15.28
C ALA A 48 -10.93 -1.98 13.75
N SER A 49 -12.12 -1.93 13.17
CA SER A 49 -12.33 -1.70 11.74
C SER A 49 -13.32 -0.56 11.54
N GLN A 50 -13.12 0.24 10.50
CA GLN A 50 -14.07 1.22 10.02
C GLN A 50 -14.28 1.01 8.53
N LYS A 51 -15.55 1.04 8.09
CA LYS A 51 -15.94 0.86 6.69
C LYS A 51 -16.84 1.99 6.26
N THR A 52 -16.53 2.60 5.11
CA THR A 52 -17.33 3.67 4.52
C THR A 52 -17.66 3.33 3.07
N GLU A 53 -18.95 3.19 2.76
CA GLU A 53 -19.44 2.96 1.41
C GLU A 53 -19.44 4.27 0.60
N TYR A 54 -19.10 4.20 -0.68
CA TYR A 54 -19.14 5.32 -1.63
C TYR A 54 -19.93 4.99 -2.92
N ALA A 55 -20.75 3.93 -2.93
CA ALA A 55 -21.56 3.52 -4.08
C ALA A 55 -22.36 4.67 -4.73
N GLY A 56 -22.94 5.55 -3.91
CA GLY A 56 -23.71 6.71 -4.39
C GLY A 56 -22.89 7.81 -5.08
N ARG A 57 -21.55 7.74 -5.02
CA ARG A 57 -20.64 8.76 -5.54
C ARG A 57 -19.86 8.29 -6.78
N LEU A 58 -20.12 7.07 -7.26
CA LEU A 58 -19.46 6.50 -8.44
C LEU A 58 -19.63 7.34 -9.72
N GLY A 59 -20.66 8.19 -9.77
CA GLY A 59 -20.93 9.10 -10.90
C GLY A 59 -20.23 10.47 -10.82
N GLU A 60 -19.48 10.76 -9.75
CA GLU A 60 -18.75 12.02 -9.64
C GLU A 60 -17.65 12.13 -10.70
N SER A 61 -17.50 13.32 -11.28
CA SER A 61 -16.54 13.59 -12.35
C SER A 61 -15.08 13.43 -11.92
N ASP A 62 -14.80 13.60 -10.62
CA ASP A 62 -13.47 13.44 -10.02
C ASP A 62 -13.51 12.44 -8.85
N LEU A 63 -13.96 11.22 -9.16
CA LEU A 63 -14.05 10.12 -8.20
C LEU A 63 -12.73 9.85 -7.49
N ASP A 64 -11.61 9.94 -8.20
CA ASP A 64 -10.29 9.59 -7.67
C ASP A 64 -9.85 10.61 -6.59
N ALA A 65 -10.04 11.91 -6.83
CA ALA A 65 -9.74 12.93 -5.82
C ALA A 65 -10.66 12.84 -4.61
N MET A 66 -11.96 12.60 -4.84
CA MET A 66 -12.93 12.40 -3.75
C MET A 66 -12.55 11.19 -2.89
N LEU A 67 -12.21 10.07 -3.54
CA LEU A 67 -11.85 8.84 -2.86
C LEU A 67 -10.54 8.98 -2.10
N ARG A 68 -9.54 9.68 -2.66
CA ARG A 68 -8.30 9.99 -1.94
C ARG A 68 -8.56 10.78 -0.67
N LYS A 69 -9.38 11.84 -0.79
CA LYS A 69 -9.78 12.66 0.37
C LYS A 69 -10.53 11.84 1.41
N LEU A 70 -11.47 10.98 0.99
CA LEU A 70 -12.19 10.08 1.90
C LEU A 70 -11.24 9.12 2.63
N MET A 71 -10.26 8.54 1.92
CA MET A 71 -9.25 7.67 2.52
C MET A 71 -8.38 8.42 3.54
N ASP A 72 -7.94 9.64 3.21
CA ASP A 72 -7.13 10.48 4.10
C ASP A 72 -7.93 10.86 5.37
N GLU A 73 -9.17 11.31 5.22
CA GLU A 73 -10.07 11.64 6.35
C GLU A 73 -10.33 10.44 7.25
N GLN A 74 -10.64 9.27 6.65
CA GLN A 74 -10.89 8.06 7.41
C GLN A 74 -9.63 7.57 8.15
N HIS A 75 -8.47 7.65 7.51
CA HIS A 75 -7.19 7.27 8.10
C HIS A 75 -6.81 8.18 9.27
N LEU A 76 -6.91 9.51 9.08
CA LEU A 76 -6.61 10.49 10.12
C LEU A 76 -7.57 10.32 11.30
N GLY A 77 -8.87 10.17 11.05
CA GLY A 77 -9.86 9.95 12.10
C GLY A 77 -9.57 8.68 12.93
N MET A 78 -9.04 7.62 12.31
CA MET A 78 -8.63 6.42 13.04
C MET A 78 -7.43 6.67 13.96
N LEU A 79 -6.43 7.43 13.47
CA LEU A 79 -5.27 7.83 14.27
C LEU A 79 -5.65 8.74 15.44
N GLU A 80 -6.53 9.72 15.20
CA GLU A 80 -7.01 10.65 16.23
C GLU A 80 -7.80 9.91 17.32
N ARG A 81 -8.70 9.01 16.92
CA ARG A 81 -9.46 8.18 17.88
C ARG A 81 -8.54 7.32 18.75
N LEU A 82 -7.45 6.79 18.19
CA LEU A 82 -6.45 6.07 18.97
C LEU A 82 -5.74 7.00 19.97
N GLN A 83 -5.26 8.16 19.51
CA GLN A 83 -4.57 9.11 20.39
C GLN A 83 -5.47 9.65 21.51
N GLN A 84 -6.78 9.74 21.27
CA GLN A 84 -7.78 10.16 22.25
C GLN A 84 -8.20 9.03 23.22
N GLY A 85 -7.63 7.83 23.11
CA GLY A 85 -7.99 6.69 23.96
C GLY A 85 -9.33 6.03 23.62
N GLY A 86 -9.88 6.30 22.42
CA GLY A 86 -11.16 5.74 21.98
C GLY A 86 -11.16 4.22 21.79
N PHE A 87 -10.00 3.57 21.92
CA PHE A 87 -9.85 2.11 21.83
C PHE A 87 -9.35 1.48 23.14
N ASP A 88 -9.20 2.25 24.22
CA ASP A 88 -8.58 1.78 25.47
C ASP A 88 -9.32 0.58 26.05
N ALA A 89 -10.65 0.61 26.07
CA ALA A 89 -11.44 -0.52 26.55
C ALA A 89 -11.18 -1.82 25.75
N VAL A 90 -10.98 -1.72 24.43
CA VAL A 90 -10.69 -2.89 23.57
C VAL A 90 -9.23 -3.31 23.71
N ILE A 91 -8.33 -2.35 23.88
CA ILE A 91 -6.91 -2.59 24.17
C ILE A 91 -6.78 -3.34 25.50
N ASP A 92 -7.48 -2.90 26.54
CA ASP A 92 -7.44 -3.53 27.86
C ASP A 92 -8.12 -4.91 27.84
N ASP A 93 -9.26 -5.06 27.20
CA ASP A 93 -9.94 -6.36 27.07
C ASP A 93 -9.08 -7.40 26.33
N ARG A 94 -8.46 -7.00 25.22
CA ARG A 94 -7.72 -7.95 24.35
C ARG A 94 -6.25 -8.07 24.70
N LEU A 95 -5.66 -7.09 25.37
CA LEU A 95 -4.23 -6.96 25.61
C LEU A 95 -3.89 -6.59 27.07
N GLY A 96 -4.86 -6.60 27.99
CA GLY A 96 -4.72 -6.21 29.41
C GLY A 96 -4.30 -7.32 30.36
N GLY A 97 -3.96 -8.52 29.87
CA GLY A 97 -3.07 -9.43 30.60
C GLY A 97 -1.63 -9.01 30.32
N GLU A 98 -0.76 -8.95 31.34
CA GLU A 98 0.65 -8.52 31.24
C GLU A 98 1.31 -8.89 29.89
N VAL A 99 1.32 -7.93 28.97
CA VAL A 99 2.09 -8.05 27.73
C VAL A 99 3.45 -7.46 28.03
N ALA A 100 4.40 -8.35 28.33
CA ALA A 100 5.83 -8.07 28.19
C ALA A 100 6.06 -7.27 26.90
N PRO A 101 6.97 -6.29 26.88
CA PRO A 101 7.19 -5.43 25.72
C PRO A 101 7.34 -6.31 24.47
N SER A 102 6.35 -6.22 23.57
CA SER A 102 6.48 -6.78 22.23
C SER A 102 7.76 -6.16 21.67
N PRO A 103 8.78 -6.96 21.32
CA PRO A 103 10.01 -6.42 20.80
C PRO A 103 9.60 -5.54 19.62
N ALA A 104 10.00 -4.27 19.69
CA ALA A 104 10.03 -3.42 18.52
C ALA A 104 10.51 -4.29 17.36
N ALA A 105 9.83 -4.20 16.21
CA ALA A 105 10.30 -4.79 14.96
C ALA A 105 11.83 -4.72 14.97
N PRO A 106 12.52 -5.86 14.88
CA PRO A 106 13.90 -5.97 15.34
C PRO A 106 14.66 -4.79 14.75
N GLY A 107 15.11 -3.90 15.64
CA GLY A 107 16.33 -3.18 15.37
C GLY A 107 17.35 -4.28 15.15
N GLU A 108 17.60 -4.57 13.88
CA GLU A 108 18.88 -4.86 13.25
C GLU A 108 19.96 -5.60 14.07
N ASP A 109 19.62 -6.42 15.06
CA ASP A 109 20.55 -7.18 15.88
C ASP A 109 19.88 -8.47 16.40
N ALA A 110 19.40 -9.31 15.49
CA ALA A 110 19.06 -10.70 15.80
C ALA A 110 19.52 -11.60 14.65
N GLU A 111 20.46 -12.49 14.95
CA GLU A 111 21.03 -13.50 14.06
C GLU A 111 19.93 -14.40 13.47
N GLY A 112 19.38 -13.95 12.35
CA GLY A 112 18.59 -14.72 11.42
C GLY A 112 19.00 -14.21 10.05
N ARG A 113 19.65 -15.04 9.26
CA ARG A 113 20.13 -14.73 7.90
C ARG A 113 19.15 -13.80 7.18
N ALA A 114 19.55 -12.53 7.08
CA ALA A 114 18.79 -11.51 6.40
C ALA A 114 18.54 -11.96 4.96
N PHE A 115 17.42 -11.55 4.37
CA PHE A 115 17.28 -11.65 2.93
C PHE A 115 18.41 -10.84 2.28
N GLY A 116 19.40 -11.52 1.71
CA GLY A 116 20.64 -10.90 1.22
C GLY A 116 21.92 -11.21 2.01
N ASP A 117 21.84 -11.96 3.11
CA ASP A 117 23.04 -12.43 3.82
C ASP A 117 23.82 -13.41 2.93
N GLY A 118 25.03 -12.99 2.52
CA GLY A 118 25.87 -13.66 1.53
C GLY A 118 25.85 -13.06 0.12
N ILE A 119 24.99 -12.07 -0.17
CA ILE A 119 25.02 -11.32 -1.44
C ILE A 119 25.78 -10.00 -1.20
N VAL A 120 27.07 -10.09 -0.92
CA VAL A 120 27.97 -8.93 -1.05
C VAL A 120 28.37 -8.83 -2.51
N SER A 121 27.50 -8.22 -3.33
CA SER A 121 27.97 -7.66 -4.59
C SER A 121 28.85 -6.47 -4.23
N ALA A 122 30.12 -6.47 -4.67
CA ALA A 122 31.03 -5.34 -4.48
C ALA A 122 30.57 -4.06 -5.23
N ARG A 123 29.44 -4.14 -5.96
CA ARG A 123 28.84 -3.02 -6.69
C ARG A 123 27.69 -2.43 -5.87
N PRO A 124 27.63 -1.10 -5.72
CA PRO A 124 26.55 -0.45 -4.98
C PRO A 124 25.21 -0.75 -5.63
N LEU A 125 24.17 -0.87 -4.79
CA LEU A 125 22.82 -1.26 -5.18
C LEU A 125 22.26 -0.41 -6.33
N ASP A 126 22.49 0.90 -6.30
CA ASP A 126 22.04 1.82 -7.35
C ASP A 126 22.60 1.47 -8.73
N THR A 127 23.84 0.98 -8.80
CA THR A 127 24.47 0.56 -10.06
C THR A 127 23.82 -0.71 -10.62
N VAL A 128 23.52 -1.68 -9.76
CA VAL A 128 22.88 -2.94 -10.18
C VAL A 128 21.46 -2.66 -10.66
N ILE A 129 20.72 -1.79 -9.96
CA ILE A 129 19.37 -1.36 -10.36
C ILE A 129 19.41 -0.61 -11.70
N LEU A 130 20.32 0.36 -11.85
CA LEU A 130 20.48 1.12 -13.09
C LEU A 130 20.82 0.21 -14.27
N GLU A 131 21.77 -0.72 -14.09
CA GLU A 131 22.16 -1.67 -15.14
C GLU A 131 21.02 -2.60 -15.54
N TYR A 132 20.27 -3.13 -14.55
CA TYR A 132 19.11 -3.97 -14.84
C TYR A 132 18.02 -3.20 -15.59
N LEU A 133 17.75 -1.94 -15.21
CA LEU A 133 16.78 -1.11 -15.92
C LEU A 133 17.23 -0.80 -17.36
N VAL A 134 18.53 -0.56 -17.58
CA VAL A 134 19.12 -0.38 -18.91
C VAL A 134 19.01 -1.66 -19.73
N ASP A 135 19.35 -2.82 -19.18
CA ASP A 135 19.27 -4.13 -19.86
C ASP A 135 17.82 -4.50 -20.21
N LYS A 136 16.88 -4.26 -19.30
CA LYS A 136 15.43 -4.36 -19.55
C LYS A 136 14.93 -3.41 -20.64
N SER A 137 15.51 -2.21 -20.75
CA SER A 137 15.14 -1.27 -21.82
C SER A 137 15.67 -1.70 -23.19
N ARG A 138 16.85 -2.35 -23.24
CA ARG A 138 17.42 -2.91 -24.47
C ARG A 138 16.65 -4.13 -24.96
N THR A 139 16.25 -5.00 -24.04
CA THR A 139 15.46 -6.21 -24.36
C THR A 139 14.01 -5.90 -24.74
N ARG A 140 13.44 -4.76 -24.29
CA ARG A 140 12.14 -4.26 -24.78
C ARG A 140 12.19 -3.58 -26.16
N GLY A 141 13.38 -3.33 -26.71
CA GLY A 141 13.54 -2.69 -28.02
C GLY A 141 13.63 -3.65 -29.22
N ALA A 142 13.63 -4.97 -29.00
CA ALA A 142 13.92 -5.96 -30.05
C ALA A 142 12.68 -6.59 -30.72
N ASP A 143 11.45 -6.19 -30.37
CA ASP A 143 10.21 -6.77 -30.94
C ASP A 143 9.34 -5.77 -31.74
N VAL A 144 9.89 -4.62 -32.15
CA VAL A 144 9.17 -3.68 -33.03
C VAL A 144 10.05 -3.19 -34.19
N VAL A 145 10.27 -4.05 -35.19
CA VAL A 145 10.69 -3.74 -36.58
C VAL A 145 10.25 -4.95 -37.41
N SER A 146 9.56 -4.94 -38.56
CA SER A 146 9.08 -3.92 -39.49
C SER A 146 8.03 -4.60 -40.37
N GLN A 147 6.85 -4.00 -40.58
CA GLN A 147 6.10 -4.27 -41.82
C GLN A 147 6.59 -3.28 -42.88
N PRO A 148 7.12 -3.71 -44.02
CA PRO A 148 7.41 -2.78 -45.10
C PRO A 148 6.11 -2.27 -45.71
N ALA A 149 6.00 -0.94 -45.81
CA ALA A 149 4.93 -0.23 -46.48
C ALA A 149 4.77 -0.71 -47.93
N ARG A 150 3.56 -1.16 -48.29
CA ARG A 150 3.19 -1.38 -49.69
C ARG A 150 3.02 -0.02 -50.35
N THR A 151 3.84 0.24 -51.36
CA THR A 151 3.76 1.39 -52.25
C THR A 151 2.43 1.34 -53.02
N PRO A 152 1.74 2.48 -53.23
CA PRO A 152 0.60 2.52 -54.15
C PRO A 152 1.13 2.49 -55.60
N ARG A 153 0.73 1.49 -56.39
CA ARG A 153 0.84 1.57 -57.85
C ARG A 153 -0.34 2.37 -58.39
N SER A 154 -0.01 3.41 -59.14
CA SER A 154 -0.92 4.24 -59.92
C SER A 154 -1.72 3.45 -60.96
N ARG A 155 -2.93 3.95 -61.22
CA ARG A 155 -3.86 3.61 -62.32
C ARG A 155 -3.17 3.42 -63.67
N GLU A 156 -3.68 2.45 -64.43
CA GLU A 156 -4.27 2.64 -65.77
C GLU A 156 -5.63 1.94 -65.82
#